data_AF-A0A1B6F5T4-F1
#
_entry.id   AF-A0A1B6F5T4-F1
#
_cell.length_a   1.000
_cell.length_b   1.000
_cell.length_c   1.000
_cell.angle_alpha   90.00
_cell.angle_beta   90.00
_cell.angle_gamma   90.00
#
_symmetry.space_group_name_H-M   'P 1'
#
loop_
_entity.id
_entity.type
_entity.pdbx_description
1 polymer ?
#
loop_
_entity_poly.entity_id
_entity_poly.type
_entity_poly.pdbx_seq_one_letter_code
_entity_poly.pdbx_strand_id
1 'polypeptide(L)'
;TTLASKRESSAPGHKVSKERVTVLNCANSTGNHKLPLLLIGKSKNPRAFKNVKKLPLFYKSQPKAWMTAALFTEWYDEVFIPKVKKHQKSVGKEGSKVLLIVDNAPTHPVGKREWAV
;
A
#
# COMPACT_ATOMS: atom_id res chain seq x y z
N THR A 1 -2.37 8.26 -24.28
CA THR A 1 -3.73 8.22 -23.76
C THR A 1 -4.35 6.91 -24.21
N THR A 2 -4.92 6.14 -23.29
CA THR A 2 -5.83 5.05 -23.68
C THR A 2 -7.07 5.23 -22.82
N LEU A 3 -8.10 5.82 -23.42
CA LEU A 3 -9.44 5.94 -22.86
C LEU A 3 -10.17 4.67 -23.31
N ALA A 4 -10.41 3.73 -22.38
CA ALA A 4 -11.33 2.64 -22.65
C ALA A 4 -12.76 3.15 -22.40
N SER A 5 -13.58 3.12 -23.44
CA SER A 5 -14.99 3.50 -23.40
C SER A 5 -15.80 2.45 -22.62
N LYS A 6 -16.80 2.88 -21.84
CA LYS A 6 -17.79 1.98 -21.19
C LYS A 6 -18.52 1.05 -22.17
N ARG A 7 -18.39 1.27 -23.49
CA ARG A 7 -19.03 0.48 -24.56
C ARG A 7 -18.20 -0.67 -25.13
N GLU A 8 -16.98 -0.90 -24.65
CA GLU A 8 -16.14 -2.00 -25.17
C GLU A 8 -16.62 -3.41 -24.76
N SER A 9 -17.43 -3.52 -23.70
CA SER A 9 -17.91 -4.81 -23.17
C SER A 9 -18.81 -5.62 -24.12
N SER A 10 -19.28 -5.01 -25.22
CA SER A 10 -20.27 -5.61 -26.13
C SER A 10 -19.71 -6.03 -27.50
N ALA A 11 -18.41 -5.83 -27.77
CA ALA A 11 -17.82 -6.21 -29.05
C ALA A 11 -17.38 -7.69 -29.06
N PRO A 12 -17.72 -8.47 -30.12
CA PRO A 12 -17.16 -9.81 -30.29
C PRO A 12 -15.63 -9.77 -30.29
N GLY A 13 -14.99 -10.54 -29.41
CA GLY A 13 -13.52 -10.53 -29.23
C GLY A 13 -12.99 -9.55 -28.19
N HIS A 14 -13.85 -8.84 -27.46
CA HIS A 14 -13.41 -7.97 -26.36
C HIS A 14 -12.72 -8.78 -25.24
N LYS A 15 -11.47 -8.43 -24.97
CA LYS A 15 -10.68 -8.99 -23.86
C LYS A 15 -10.61 -7.97 -22.74
N VAL A 16 -11.21 -8.29 -21.60
CA VAL A 16 -11.16 -7.45 -20.40
C VAL A 16 -9.70 -7.12 -20.06
N SER A 17 -9.42 -5.83 -19.86
CA SER A 17 -8.10 -5.36 -19.45
C SER A 17 -7.69 -6.05 -18.14
N LYS A 18 -6.58 -6.79 -18.17
CA LYS A 18 -6.01 -7.46 -16.99
C LYS A 18 -5.07 -6.53 -16.20
N GLU A 19 -5.33 -5.23 -16.24
CA GLU A 19 -4.64 -4.28 -15.38
C GLU A 19 -5.03 -4.53 -13.93
N ARG A 20 -4.03 -4.52 -13.06
CA ARG A 20 -4.18 -4.77 -11.63
C ARG A 20 -3.29 -3.78 -10.90
N VAL A 21 -3.84 -3.24 -9.83
CA VAL A 21 -3.11 -2.52 -8.79
C VAL A 21 -3.52 -3.12 -7.44
N THR A 22 -2.60 -3.15 -6.49
CA THR A 22 -2.89 -3.53 -5.10
C THR A 22 -2.70 -2.30 -4.23
N VAL A 23 -3.61 -2.10 -3.27
CA VAL A 23 -3.54 -1.01 -2.30
C VAL A 23 -3.51 -1.61 -0.91
N LEU A 24 -2.55 -1.18 -0.09
CA LEU A 24 -2.57 -1.41 1.35
C LEU A 24 -2.91 -0.10 2.04
N ASN A 25 -3.94 -0.15 2.89
CA ASN A 25 -4.38 0.94 3.74
C ASN A 25 -4.19 0.53 5.21
N CYS A 26 -3.83 1.50 6.06
CA CYS A 26 -3.67 1.29 7.49
C CYS A 26 -4.11 2.55 8.24
N ALA A 27 -4.94 2.35 9.25
CA ALA A 27 -5.40 3.40 10.15
C ALA A 27 -5.50 2.86 11.58
N ASN A 28 -5.53 3.75 12.56
CA ASN A 28 -5.84 3.35 13.94
C ASN A 28 -7.34 3.05 14.11
N SER A 29 -7.71 2.52 15.27
CA SER A 29 -9.09 2.08 15.58
C SER A 29 -10.14 3.18 15.46
N THR A 30 -9.77 4.43 15.76
CA THR A 30 -10.68 5.60 15.64
C THR A 30 -10.69 6.21 14.23
N GLY A 31 -9.76 5.80 13.35
CA GLY A 31 -9.62 6.34 12.00
C GLY A 31 -9.06 7.76 11.92
N ASN A 32 -8.68 8.38 13.04
CA ASN A 32 -8.15 9.75 13.07
C ASN A 32 -6.68 9.84 12.65
N HIS A 33 -5.95 8.71 12.67
CA HIS A 33 -4.59 8.61 12.18
C HIS A 33 -4.55 7.58 11.05
N LYS A 34 -4.40 8.08 9.82
CA LYS A 34 -4.31 7.28 8.59
C LYS A 34 -2.88 7.34 8.05
N LEU A 35 -2.32 6.18 7.71
CA LEU A 35 -1.01 6.11 7.09
C LEU A 35 -1.10 6.40 5.58
N PRO A 36 -0.02 6.89 4.95
CA PRO A 36 0.06 6.92 3.50
C PRO A 36 -0.20 5.54 2.90
N LEU A 37 -1.00 5.49 1.84
CA LEU A 37 -1.30 4.24 1.13
C LEU A 37 -0.01 3.66 0.54
N LEU A 38 0.12 2.33 0.58
CA LEU A 38 1.03 1.62 -0.33
C LEU A 38 0.26 1.27 -1.59
N LEU A 39 0.72 1.75 -2.74
CA LEU A 39 0.19 1.41 -4.06
C LEU A 39 1.20 0.54 -4.82
N ILE A 40 0.78 -0.65 -5.21
CA ILE A 40 1.58 -1.59 -5.99
C ILE A 40 1.02 -1.65 -7.41
N GLY A 41 1.80 -1.17 -8.39
CA GLY A 41 1.48 -1.28 -9.81
C GLY A 41 2.42 -2.22 -10.55
N LYS A 42 2.16 -2.48 -11.83
CA LYS A 42 3.05 -3.30 -12.67
C LYS A 42 4.30 -2.55 -13.14
N SER A 43 4.11 -1.30 -13.58
CA SER A 43 5.20 -0.49 -14.15
C SER A 43 6.04 0.15 -13.06
N LYS A 44 7.38 0.14 -13.20
CA LYS A 44 8.27 0.92 -12.33
C LYS A 44 7.98 2.42 -12.39
N ASN A 45 7.68 2.92 -13.59
CA ASN A 45 7.35 4.32 -13.84
C ASN A 45 6.02 4.39 -14.62
N PRO A 46 4.86 4.36 -13.94
CA PRO A 46 3.57 4.49 -14.60
C PRO A 46 3.47 5.80 -15.37
N ARG A 47 2.97 5.74 -16.61
CA ARG A 47 2.70 6.96 -17.40
C ARG A 47 1.74 7.92 -16.70
N ALA A 48 0.85 7.38 -15.85
CA ALA A 48 -0.05 8.16 -15.01
C ALA A 48 0.68 9.10 -14.03
N PHE A 49 1.94 8.81 -13.67
CA PHE A 49 2.75 9.64 -12.79
C PHE A 49 3.73 10.54 -13.55
N LYS A 50 3.60 10.64 -14.87
CA LYS A 50 4.43 11.55 -15.68
C LYS A 50 4.24 12.98 -15.15
N ASN A 51 5.34 13.66 -14.85
CA ASN A 51 5.40 15.02 -14.28
C ASN A 51 4.93 15.15 -12.82
N VAL A 52 4.66 14.05 -12.11
CA VAL A 52 4.37 14.08 -10.68
C VAL A 52 5.69 14.12 -9.91
N LYS A 53 6.01 15.26 -9.29
CA LYS A 53 7.27 15.46 -8.55
C LYS A 53 7.29 14.75 -7.20
N LYS A 54 6.14 14.67 -6.52
CA LYS A 54 6.01 14.05 -5.20
C LYS A 54 4.65 13.36 -5.09
N LEU A 55 4.67 12.08 -4.77
CA LEU A 55 3.44 11.32 -4.50
C LEU A 55 3.11 11.39 -3.00
N PRO A 56 1.85 11.59 -2.63
CA PRO A 56 1.40 11.54 -1.23
C PRO A 56 1.26 10.09 -0.72
N LEU A 57 1.75 9.10 -1.47
CA LEU A 57 1.62 7.68 -1.21
C LEU A 57 2.96 6.97 -1.43
N PHE A 58 3.08 5.78 -0.90
CA PHE A 58 4.25 4.92 -1.08
C PHE A 58 4.03 4.02 -2.30
N TYR A 59 4.73 4.30 -3.41
CA TYR A 59 4.56 3.54 -4.65
C TYR A 59 5.63 2.47 -4.79
N LYS A 60 5.22 1.25 -5.17
CA LYS A 60 6.12 0.16 -5.53
C LYS A 60 5.65 -0.53 -6.82
N SER A 61 6.59 -1.09 -7.56
CA SER A 61 6.28 -1.86 -8.77
C SER A 61 6.54 -3.35 -8.57
N GLN A 62 5.58 -4.17 -8.98
CA GLN A 62 5.68 -5.62 -8.95
C GLN A 62 4.99 -6.16 -10.22
N PRO A 63 5.60 -7.06 -11.02
CA PRO A 63 5.07 -7.46 -12.35
C PRO A 63 3.64 -8.02 -12.37
N LYS A 64 3.22 -8.72 -11.32
CA LYS A 64 1.87 -9.24 -11.10
C LYS A 64 0.96 -8.27 -10.33
N ALA A 65 1.51 -7.12 -9.89
CA ALA A 65 0.92 -6.14 -9.00
C ALA A 65 0.35 -6.76 -7.72
N TRP A 66 1.07 -7.72 -7.14
CA TRP A 66 0.71 -8.42 -5.91
C TRP A 66 1.57 -7.95 -4.73
N MET A 67 1.03 -8.10 -3.52
CA MET A 67 1.81 -7.98 -2.29
C MET A 67 2.86 -9.08 -2.21
N THR A 68 4.02 -8.78 -1.66
CA THR A 68 5.07 -9.76 -1.33
C THR A 68 5.58 -9.48 0.09
N ALA A 69 6.21 -10.47 0.73
CA ALA A 69 6.80 -10.27 2.05
C ALA A 69 7.87 -9.17 2.07
N ALA A 70 8.65 -9.04 1.01
CA ALA A 70 9.63 -7.97 0.87
C ALA A 70 8.96 -6.59 0.82
N LEU A 71 7.90 -6.43 0.01
CA LEU A 71 7.17 -5.15 -0.09
C LEU A 71 6.44 -4.80 1.21
N PHE A 72 5.87 -5.79 1.90
CA PHE A 72 5.24 -5.59 3.19
C PHE A 72 6.27 -5.15 4.26
N THR A 73 7.43 -5.82 4.32
CA THR A 73 8.51 -5.48 5.25
C THR A 73 9.04 -4.07 4.98
N GLU A 74 9.26 -3.72 3.72
CA GLU A 74 9.69 -2.39 3.31
C GLU A 74 8.67 -1.31 3.71
N TRP A 75 7.37 -1.54 3.47
CA TRP A 75 6.32 -0.63 3.95
C TRP A 75 6.28 -0.51 5.47
N TYR A 76 6.48 -1.63 6.18
CA TYR A 76 6.49 -1.65 7.63
C TYR A 76 7.63 -0.78 8.18
N ASP A 77 8.84 -0.95 7.66
CA ASP A 77 10.02 -0.24 8.14
C ASP A 77 10.05 1.24 7.69
N GLU A 78 9.65 1.55 6.44
CA GLU A 78 9.72 2.91 5.90
C GLU A 78 8.48 3.78 6.20
N VAL A 79 7.30 3.17 6.36
CA VAL A 79 6.03 3.89 6.52
C VAL A 79 5.44 3.65 7.91
N PHE A 80 5.19 2.40 8.29
CA PHE A 80 4.47 2.10 9.52
C PHE A 80 5.22 2.62 10.76
N ILE A 81 6.45 2.16 10.99
CA ILE A 81 7.23 2.53 12.18
C ILE A 81 7.43 4.05 12.32
N PRO A 82 7.92 4.79 11.30
CA PRO A 82 8.19 6.22 11.45
C PRO A 82 6.91 7.04 11.65
N LYS A 83 5.81 6.68 10.99
CA LYS A 83 4.55 7.41 11.08
C LYS A 83 3.85 7.18 12.42
N VAL A 84 3.86 5.94 12.91
CA VAL A 84 3.33 5.60 14.24
C VAL A 84 4.12 6.34 15.33
N LYS A 85 5.46 6.28 15.31
CA LYS A 85 6.30 7.01 16.27
C LYS A 85 6.05 8.52 16.23
N LYS A 86 5.93 9.10 15.03
CA LYS A 86 5.60 10.53 14.87
C LYS A 86 4.24 10.87 15.47
N HIS A 87 3.23 10.03 15.24
CA HIS A 87 1.90 10.25 15.80
C HIS A 87 1.90 10.13 17.33
N GLN A 88 2.56 9.12 17.89
CA GLN A 88 2.72 8.95 19.34
C GLN A 88 3.34 10.18 19.99
N LYS A 89 4.41 10.73 19.40
CA LYS A 89 5.00 12.00 19.85
C LYS A 89 3.98 13.14 19.83
N SER A 90 3.22 13.28 18.73
CA SER A 90 2.23 14.37 18.59
C SER A 90 1.05 14.28 19.58
N VAL A 91 0.77 13.10 20.12
CA VAL A 91 -0.33 12.88 21.08
C VAL A 91 0.15 12.57 22.50
N GLY A 92 1.44 12.76 22.79
CA GLY A 92 2.01 12.53 24.12
C GLY A 92 2.00 11.06 24.57
N LYS A 93 2.04 10.11 23.63
CA LYS A 93 2.03 8.65 23.89
C LYS A 93 3.31 7.95 23.42
N GLU A 94 4.44 8.66 23.45
CA GLU A 94 5.74 8.07 23.11
C GLU A 94 6.05 6.87 24.02
N GLY A 95 6.56 5.79 23.43
CA GLY A 95 6.87 4.54 24.16
C GLY A 95 5.65 3.66 24.51
N SER A 96 4.43 4.06 24.13
CA SER A 96 3.27 3.17 24.27
C SER A 96 3.34 2.02 23.27
N LYS A 97 2.99 0.81 23.68
CA LYS A 97 2.92 -0.33 22.76
C LYS A 97 1.84 -0.13 21.71
N VAL A 98 2.11 -0.54 20.47
CA VAL A 98 1.16 -0.51 19.36
C VAL A 98 0.86 -1.93 18.88
N LEU A 99 -0.38 -2.21 18.47
CA LEU A 99 -0.76 -3.47 17.84
C LEU A 99 -1.09 -3.23 16.37
N LEU A 100 -0.36 -3.90 15.47
CA LEU A 100 -0.70 -3.98 14.05
C LEU A 100 -1.47 -5.27 13.79
N ILE A 101 -2.74 -5.14 13.43
CA ILE A 101 -3.61 -6.27 13.08
C ILE A 101 -3.51 -6.49 11.57
N VAL A 102 -3.17 -7.71 11.16
CA VAL A 102 -3.05 -8.11 9.75
C VAL A 102 -3.71 -9.48 9.56
N ASP A 103 -4.26 -9.73 8.38
CA ASP A 103 -4.78 -11.04 8.02
C ASP A 103 -3.69 -12.11 7.92
N ASN A 104 -4.08 -13.38 8.02
CA ASN A 104 -3.15 -14.50 7.96
C ASN A 104 -2.78 -14.84 6.51
N ALA A 105 -1.97 -13.99 5.88
CA ALA A 105 -1.48 -14.18 4.51
C ALA A 105 0.00 -14.61 4.48
N PRO A 106 0.43 -15.45 3.51
CA PRO A 106 1.84 -15.84 3.33
C PRO A 106 2.80 -14.67 3.07
N THR A 107 2.26 -13.52 2.66
CA THR A 107 3.01 -12.29 2.45
C THR A 107 3.39 -11.58 3.75
N HIS A 108 2.88 -12.03 4.89
CA HIS A 108 3.26 -11.47 6.18
C HIS A 108 4.36 -12.33 6.80
N PRO A 109 5.52 -11.74 7.15
CA PRO A 109 6.61 -12.51 7.71
C PRO A 109 6.16 -13.16 9.02
N VAL A 110 6.25 -14.49 9.08
CA VAL A 110 5.79 -15.31 10.21
C VAL A 110 6.61 -15.04 11.48
N GLY A 111 7.81 -14.46 11.35
CA GLY A 111 8.77 -14.22 12.43
C GLY A 111 8.77 -12.84 13.09
N LYS A 112 7.85 -11.92 12.74
CA LYS A 112 7.67 -10.62 13.44
C LYS A 112 6.29 -10.55 14.13
N ARG A 113 5.80 -11.67 14.69
CA ARG A 113 4.53 -11.72 15.44
C ARG A 113 4.62 -11.17 16.87
N GLU A 114 5.79 -10.71 17.29
CA GLU A 114 6.01 -10.28 18.64
C GLU A 114 6.63 -8.87 18.67
N TRP A 115 5.89 -7.98 19.32
CA TRP A 115 6.24 -6.62 19.74
C TRP A 115 6.40 -5.60 18.60
N ALA A 116 5.29 -4.97 18.22
CA ALA A 116 5.38 -3.58 17.81
C ALA A 116 5.75 -2.76 19.05
N VAL A 117 6.83 -1.98 18.92
CA VAL A 117 7.43 -1.09 19.93
C VAL A 117 6.36 -0.33 20.71
#